data_AF-A0A7T4PH13-F1
#
_entry.id   AF-A0A7T4PH13-F1
#
_cell.length_a   1.000
_cell.length_b   1.000
_cell.length_c   1.000
_cell.angle_alpha   90.00
_cell.angle_beta   90.00
_cell.angle_gamma   90.00
#
_symmetry.space_group_name_H-M   'P 1'
#
loop_
_entity.id
_entity.type
_entity.pdbx_description
1 polymer ?
#
loop_
_entity_poly.entity_id
_entity_poly.type
_entity_poly.pdbx_seq_one_letter_code
_entity_poly.pdbx_strand_id
1 'polypeptide(L)'
;MSLPTLRGPRWVDIRLHRTTLWTSGAALLAALVYTGWLRWAADAYPEPVGDCLADKSCETFLGFASARELLYASMENGALALLLLPVLIGAFVAGPYIAREMESGVYALSWTQSISPARWLASRLTTAAAIALGVTLVLMGVLRLGASKALGHRANLHWADRGVYEATGPTLVAYSLFAVALGTLIGFVVRRTLPAMAATGLVTGLLLWGMGNVRWRLAPVRTATGPVSADHSFPDQYPAGSFSMDQGVTNAAGDRFSVGQCLPKPQPGFSCPDDTEVTGWYMQYHPRSHFWHTQLMETGILLALTAAVVYAAFRVLRRRAA
;
A
#
# COMPACT_ATOMS: atom_id res chain seq x y z
N MET A 1 -33.69 11.71 6.20
CA MET A 1 -32.88 10.70 5.49
C MET A 1 -33.21 9.33 6.07
N SER A 2 -34.00 8.55 5.35
CA SER A 2 -34.34 7.18 5.74
C SER A 2 -33.06 6.34 5.65
N LEU A 3 -32.56 5.86 6.79
CA LEU A 3 -31.44 4.92 6.79
C LEU A 3 -31.78 3.73 5.86
N PRO A 4 -30.86 3.30 4.99
CA PRO A 4 -31.11 2.17 4.11
C PRO A 4 -31.46 0.95 4.97
N THR A 5 -32.71 0.50 4.88
CA THR A 5 -33.17 -0.69 5.61
C THR A 5 -32.55 -1.91 4.95
N LEU A 6 -31.46 -2.41 5.52
CA LEU A 6 -30.87 -3.68 5.15
C LEU A 6 -31.90 -4.78 5.36
N ARG A 7 -32.20 -5.58 4.32
CA ARG A 7 -33.19 -6.67 4.37
C ARG A 7 -32.52 -8.04 4.18
N GLY A 8 -33.11 -9.07 4.80
CA GLY A 8 -32.73 -10.47 4.62
C GLY A 8 -31.32 -10.80 5.16
N PRO A 9 -30.51 -11.60 4.44
CA PRO A 9 -29.25 -12.15 4.96
C PRO A 9 -28.23 -11.07 5.37
N ARG A 10 -28.21 -9.93 4.67
CA ARG A 10 -27.29 -8.81 4.96
C ARG A 10 -27.54 -8.18 6.34
N TRP A 11 -28.79 -8.15 6.80
CA TRP A 11 -29.13 -7.63 8.13
C TRP A 11 -28.66 -8.57 9.25
N VAL A 12 -28.80 -9.88 9.03
CA VAL A 12 -28.31 -10.91 9.98
C VAL A 12 -26.79 -10.83 10.12
N ASP A 13 -26.07 -10.67 9.01
CA ASP A 13 -24.61 -10.56 9.01
C ASP A 13 -24.11 -9.40 9.86
N ILE A 14 -24.74 -8.24 9.73
CA ILE A 14 -24.37 -7.03 10.46
C ILE A 14 -24.64 -7.20 11.96
N ARG A 15 -25.73 -7.87 12.35
CA ARG A 15 -26.00 -8.15 13.76
C ARG A 15 -24.99 -9.14 14.34
N LEU A 16 -24.65 -10.17 13.58
CA LEU A 16 -23.67 -11.18 13.99
C LEU A 16 -22.27 -10.57 14.19
N HIS A 17 -21.88 -9.65 13.31
CA HIS A 17 -20.55 -9.01 13.32
C HIS A 17 -20.56 -7.61 13.96
N ARG A 18 -21.59 -7.27 14.74
CA ARG A 18 -21.75 -5.92 15.30
C ARG A 18 -20.53 -5.48 16.11
N THR A 19 -19.95 -6.36 16.92
CA THR A 19 -18.79 -6.05 17.76
C THR A 19 -17.56 -5.73 16.92
N THR A 20 -17.33 -6.50 15.86
CA THR A 20 -16.26 -6.24 14.88
C THR A 20 -16.47 -4.90 14.17
N LEU A 21 -17.71 -4.59 13.79
CA LEU A 21 -18.06 -3.31 13.16
C LEU A 21 -17.84 -2.12 14.12
N TRP A 22 -18.29 -2.23 15.37
CA TRP A 22 -18.10 -1.19 16.38
C TRP A 22 -16.63 -0.97 16.73
N THR A 23 -15.87 -2.04 16.95
CA THR A 23 -14.43 -1.96 17.25
C THR A 23 -13.63 -1.39 16.07
N SER A 24 -13.93 -1.83 14.84
CA SER A 24 -13.31 -1.26 13.64
C SER A 24 -13.68 0.21 13.48
N GLY A 25 -14.96 0.58 13.67
CA GLY A 25 -15.42 1.96 13.62
C GLY A 25 -14.74 2.85 14.68
N ALA A 26 -14.61 2.36 15.91
CA ALA A 26 -13.91 3.07 16.98
C ALA A 26 -12.42 3.25 16.67
N ALA A 27 -11.76 2.23 16.12
CA ALA A 27 -10.35 2.33 15.70
C ALA A 27 -10.15 3.35 14.56
N LEU A 28 -11.05 3.37 13.56
CA LEU A 28 -11.03 4.35 12.49
C LEU A 28 -11.25 5.78 13.01
N LEU A 29 -12.20 5.97 13.93
CA LEU A 29 -12.44 7.26 14.58
C LEU A 29 -11.23 7.71 15.40
N ALA A 30 -10.62 6.80 16.17
CA ALA A 30 -9.40 7.10 16.92
C ALA A 30 -8.25 7.53 16.00
N ALA A 31 -8.03 6.85 14.88
CA ALA A 31 -7.02 7.23 13.89
C ALA A 31 -7.28 8.63 13.30
N LEU A 32 -8.55 8.95 13.01
CA LEU A 32 -8.95 10.26 12.51
C LEU A 32 -8.74 11.37 13.55
N VAL A 33 -9.17 11.14 14.80
CA VAL A 33 -9.00 12.08 15.91
C VAL A 33 -7.52 12.30 16.21
N TYR A 34 -6.72 11.23 16.27
CA TYR A 34 -5.28 11.31 16.50
C TYR A 34 -4.58 12.12 15.40
N THR A 35 -4.91 11.86 14.14
CA THR A 35 -4.33 12.59 12.99
C THR A 35 -4.78 14.06 12.98
N GLY A 36 -6.06 14.33 13.29
CA GLY A 36 -6.58 15.69 13.41
C GLY A 36 -5.92 16.48 14.54
N TRP A 37 -5.75 15.86 15.70
CA TRP A 37 -5.04 16.44 16.84
C TRP A 37 -3.59 16.76 16.51
N LEU A 38 -2.85 15.82 15.90
CA LEU A 38 -1.47 16.07 15.48
C LEU A 38 -1.36 17.18 14.44
N ARG A 39 -2.33 17.29 13.53
CA ARG A 39 -2.36 18.37 12.54
C ARG A 39 -2.60 19.73 13.18
N TRP A 40 -3.53 19.80 14.13
CA TRP A 40 -3.73 21.00 14.93
C TRP A 40 -2.46 21.35 15.73
N ALA A 41 -1.84 20.38 16.40
CA ALA A 41 -0.63 20.59 17.18
C ALA A 41 0.54 21.07 16.32
N ALA A 42 0.69 20.55 15.09
CA ALA A 42 1.70 20.98 14.14
C ALA A 42 1.56 22.45 13.72
N ASP A 43 0.34 22.98 13.68
CA ASP A 43 0.09 24.40 13.37
C ASP A 43 0.14 25.28 14.65
N ALA A 44 -0.25 24.74 15.82
CA ALA A 44 -0.28 25.45 17.10
C ALA A 44 1.09 25.59 17.78
N TYR A 45 2.00 24.65 17.55
CA TYR A 45 3.35 24.60 18.12
C TYR A 45 4.41 24.60 16.99
N PRO A 46 4.68 25.76 16.38
CA PRO A 46 5.69 25.87 15.32
C PRO A 46 7.09 25.53 15.83
N GLU A 47 7.94 25.06 14.91
CA GLU A 47 9.33 24.73 15.22
C GLU A 47 10.08 25.95 15.80
N PRO A 48 10.78 25.79 16.94
CA PRO A 48 11.59 26.87 17.47
C PRO A 48 12.70 27.19 16.48
N VAL A 49 12.83 28.47 16.14
CA VAL A 49 13.94 28.99 15.33
C VAL A 49 15.17 29.07 16.24
N GLY A 50 15.96 28.00 16.30
CA GLY A 50 17.19 27.95 17.09
C GLY A 50 18.13 26.86 16.61
N ASP A 51 19.43 27.16 16.57
CA ASP A 51 20.47 26.20 16.22
C ASP A 51 20.56 25.12 17.30
N CYS A 52 20.00 23.96 16.97
CA CYS A 52 20.25 22.69 17.65
C CYS A 52 21.68 22.20 17.35
N LEU A 53 22.68 23.03 17.68
CA LEU A 53 24.09 22.71 17.55
C LEU A 53 24.67 22.62 18.97
N ALA A 54 25.08 21.40 19.33
CA ALA A 54 25.72 21.01 20.58
C ALA A 54 24.79 20.76 21.80
N ASP A 55 24.48 19.47 22.00
CA ASP A 55 24.42 18.80 23.31
C ASP A 55 23.16 18.95 24.20
N LYS A 56 22.02 19.40 23.67
CA LYS A 56 20.72 19.26 24.35
C LYS A 56 19.68 18.65 23.42
N SER A 57 18.89 17.70 23.95
CA SER A 57 17.82 17.03 23.20
C SER A 57 16.85 18.09 22.66
N CYS A 58 16.81 18.23 21.34
CA CYS A 58 15.90 19.15 20.66
C CYS A 58 14.45 18.62 20.59
N GLU A 59 14.12 17.66 21.46
CA GLU A 59 12.78 17.10 21.57
C GLU A 59 11.87 18.11 22.26
N THR A 60 11.03 18.78 21.49
CA THR A 60 10.11 19.80 22.00
C THR A 60 8.66 19.32 22.05
N PHE A 61 8.35 18.16 21.48
CA PHE A 61 7.01 17.61 21.45
C PHE A 61 7.01 16.09 21.61
N LEU A 62 6.72 15.59 22.82
CA LEU A 62 6.52 14.16 23.11
C LEU A 62 7.65 13.25 22.60
N GLY A 63 8.90 13.67 22.72
CA GLY A 63 10.07 12.91 22.25
C GLY A 63 10.43 13.14 20.77
N PHE A 64 9.79 14.10 20.10
CA PHE A 64 10.10 14.51 18.72
C PHE A 64 10.58 15.96 18.68
N ALA A 65 11.34 16.27 17.63
CA ALA A 65 11.85 17.63 17.42
C ALA A 65 10.74 18.69 17.30
N SER A 66 9.56 18.30 16.79
CA SER A 66 8.36 19.13 16.75
C SER A 66 7.09 18.28 16.62
N ALA A 67 5.91 18.89 16.84
CA ALA A 67 4.63 18.24 16.58
C ALA A 67 4.46 17.85 15.10
N ARG A 68 5.06 18.62 14.19
CA ARG A 68 5.06 18.36 12.75
C ARG A 68 5.93 17.14 12.41
N GLU A 69 7.08 17.00 13.03
CA GLU A 69 7.95 15.83 12.89
C GLU A 69 7.25 14.55 13.36
N LEU A 70 6.59 14.59 14.53
CA LEU A 70 5.76 13.47 15.00
C LEU A 70 4.61 13.17 14.03
N LEU A 71 3.90 14.18 13.52
CA LEU A 71 2.84 13.99 12.53
C LEU A 71 3.34 13.23 11.31
N TYR A 72 4.44 13.67 10.71
CA TYR A 72 4.96 13.05 9.50
C TYR A 72 5.55 11.67 9.75
N ALA A 73 6.23 11.44 10.88
CA ALA A 73 6.67 10.11 11.28
C ALA A 73 5.48 9.16 11.49
N SER A 74 4.38 9.63 12.11
CA SER A 74 3.15 8.85 12.25
C SER A 74 2.50 8.55 10.89
N MET A 75 2.54 9.46 9.93
CA MET A 75 2.02 9.22 8.58
C MET A 75 2.90 8.25 7.77
N GLU A 76 4.22 8.33 7.89
CA GLU A 76 5.16 7.39 7.28
C GLU A 76 4.92 5.96 7.78
N ASN A 77 4.87 5.79 9.11
CA ASN A 77 4.55 4.51 9.73
C ASN A 77 3.13 4.04 9.37
N GLY A 78 2.17 4.95 9.31
CA GLY A 78 0.80 4.66 8.89
C GLY A 78 0.72 4.19 7.43
N ALA A 79 1.49 4.79 6.53
CA ALA A 79 1.57 4.38 5.13
C ALA A 79 2.16 2.96 5.01
N LEU A 80 3.24 2.66 5.74
CA LEU A 80 3.81 1.31 5.81
C LEU A 80 2.83 0.30 6.40
N ALA A 81 2.13 0.65 7.47
CA ALA A 81 1.10 -0.21 8.07
C ALA A 81 -0.05 -0.52 7.09
N LEU A 82 -0.41 0.44 6.23
CA LEU A 82 -1.43 0.24 5.20
C LEU A 82 -1.06 -0.81 4.15
N LEU A 83 0.22 -1.11 3.95
CA LEU A 83 0.65 -2.24 3.11
C LEU A 83 0.14 -3.58 3.62
N LEU A 84 -0.03 -3.71 4.94
CA LEU A 84 -0.50 -4.93 5.57
C LEU A 84 -2.02 -5.06 5.51
N LEU A 85 -2.74 -3.97 5.20
CA LEU A 85 -4.20 -3.94 5.22
C LEU A 85 -4.83 -5.02 4.32
N PRO A 86 -4.42 -5.22 3.05
CA PRO A 86 -4.99 -6.28 2.21
C PRO A 86 -4.75 -7.68 2.79
N VAL A 87 -3.57 -7.91 3.37
CA VAL A 87 -3.23 -9.18 4.03
C VAL A 87 -4.14 -9.42 5.23
N LEU A 88 -4.35 -8.40 6.06
CA LEU A 88 -5.23 -8.46 7.23
C LEU A 88 -6.69 -8.68 6.82
N ILE A 89 -7.17 -7.99 5.79
CA ILE A 89 -8.52 -8.17 5.23
C ILE A 89 -8.70 -9.60 4.71
N GLY A 90 -7.75 -10.10 3.92
CA GLY A 90 -7.81 -11.46 3.40
C GLY A 90 -7.81 -12.51 4.50
N ALA A 91 -6.84 -12.42 5.42
CA ALA A 91 -6.61 -13.42 6.46
C ALA A 91 -7.66 -13.39 7.58
N PHE A 92 -8.15 -12.22 8.00
CA PHE A 92 -9.01 -12.11 9.19
C PHE A 92 -10.46 -11.75 8.89
N VAL A 93 -10.77 -11.26 7.68
CA VAL A 93 -12.14 -10.95 7.28
C VAL A 93 -12.64 -11.98 6.28
N ALA A 94 -12.06 -12.03 5.08
CA ALA A 94 -12.63 -12.82 3.99
C ALA A 94 -12.46 -14.34 4.14
N GLY A 95 -11.26 -14.79 4.48
CA GLY A 95 -10.94 -16.21 4.70
C GLY A 95 -11.85 -16.88 5.75
N PRO A 96 -11.89 -16.38 7.00
CA PRO A 96 -12.65 -17.02 8.07
C PRO A 96 -14.16 -16.84 7.92
N TYR A 97 -14.62 -15.76 7.28
CA TYR A 97 -16.06 -15.52 7.09
C TYR A 97 -16.76 -16.62 6.30
N ILE A 98 -16.10 -17.14 5.25
CA ILE A 98 -16.61 -18.30 4.49
C ILE A 98 -16.18 -19.62 5.12
N ALA A 99 -14.90 -19.73 5.52
CA ALA A 99 -14.38 -21.00 6.03
C ALA A 99 -15.09 -21.49 7.29
N ARG A 100 -15.50 -20.60 8.20
CA ARG A 100 -16.25 -20.96 9.41
C ARG A 100 -17.62 -21.53 9.11
N GLU A 101 -18.35 -20.95 8.17
CA GLU A 101 -19.66 -21.47 7.77
C GLU A 101 -19.54 -22.83 7.06
N MET A 102 -18.45 -23.04 6.33
CA MET A 102 -18.16 -24.35 5.73
C MET A 102 -17.74 -25.40 6.76
N GLU A 103 -16.91 -25.02 7.72
CA GLU A 103 -16.39 -25.90 8.78
C GLU A 103 -17.51 -26.35 9.72
N SER A 104 -18.43 -25.45 10.07
CA SER A 104 -19.59 -25.73 10.92
C SER A 104 -20.76 -26.42 10.20
N GLY A 105 -20.73 -26.51 8.87
CA GLY A 105 -21.81 -27.11 8.09
C GLY A 105 -23.09 -26.26 7.97
N VAL A 106 -23.12 -25.07 8.59
CA VAL A 106 -24.29 -24.16 8.60
C VAL A 106 -24.73 -23.76 7.17
N TYR A 107 -23.79 -23.77 6.21
CA TYR A 107 -24.11 -23.49 4.81
C TYR A 107 -25.22 -24.41 4.25
N ALA A 108 -25.30 -25.68 4.67
CA ALA A 108 -26.29 -26.63 4.17
C ALA A 108 -27.72 -26.21 4.54
N LEU A 109 -27.93 -25.68 5.74
CA LEU A 109 -29.22 -25.16 6.18
C LEU A 109 -29.62 -23.91 5.36
N SER A 110 -28.65 -23.03 5.10
CA SER A 110 -28.90 -21.80 4.34
C SER A 110 -29.31 -22.08 2.88
N TRP A 111 -28.75 -23.13 2.27
CA TRP A 111 -29.01 -23.51 0.88
C TRP A 111 -30.36 -24.23 0.71
N THR A 112 -30.85 -24.91 1.74
CA THR A 112 -32.14 -25.64 1.68
C THR A 112 -33.33 -24.76 2.02
N GLN A 113 -33.17 -23.74 2.86
CA GLN A 113 -34.32 -23.06 3.45
C GLN A 113 -34.80 -21.78 2.75
N SER A 114 -33.99 -21.09 1.91
CA SER A 114 -34.49 -19.85 1.27
C SER A 114 -33.60 -19.19 0.21
N ILE A 115 -32.31 -19.50 0.13
CA ILE A 115 -31.38 -18.76 -0.74
C ILE A 115 -30.60 -19.73 -1.63
N SER A 116 -30.67 -19.52 -2.95
CA SER A 116 -29.85 -20.28 -3.90
C SER A 116 -28.36 -20.10 -3.59
N PRO A 117 -27.50 -21.13 -3.73
CA PRO A 117 -26.08 -21.06 -3.39
C PRO A 117 -25.35 -19.84 -4.00
N ALA A 118 -25.68 -19.48 -5.26
CA ALA A 118 -25.09 -18.34 -5.94
C ALA A 118 -25.45 -16.99 -5.28
N ARG A 119 -26.71 -16.80 -4.89
CA ARG A 119 -27.15 -15.58 -4.15
C ARG A 119 -26.49 -15.51 -2.78
N TRP A 120 -26.31 -16.64 -2.10
CA TRP A 120 -25.60 -16.71 -0.83
C TRP A 120 -24.14 -16.26 -0.97
N LEU A 121 -23.40 -16.81 -1.94
CA LEU A 121 -22.01 -16.41 -2.18
C LEU A 121 -21.90 -14.93 -2.59
N ALA A 122 -22.79 -14.47 -3.46
CA ALA A 122 -22.83 -13.06 -3.88
C ALA A 122 -23.10 -12.11 -2.69
N SER A 123 -24.01 -12.46 -1.78
CA SER A 123 -24.26 -11.63 -0.60
C SER A 123 -23.03 -11.56 0.31
N ARG A 124 -22.35 -12.69 0.55
CA ARG A 124 -21.16 -12.75 1.39
C ARG A 124 -20.01 -11.92 0.79
N LEU A 125 -19.75 -12.11 -0.50
CA LEU A 125 -18.70 -11.40 -1.23
C LEU A 125 -18.96 -9.88 -1.27
N THR A 126 -20.20 -9.46 -1.57
CA THR A 126 -20.54 -8.03 -1.64
C THR A 126 -20.47 -7.34 -0.28
N THR A 127 -20.90 -8.00 0.80
CA THR A 127 -20.75 -7.46 2.16
C THR A 127 -19.29 -7.33 2.56
N ALA A 128 -18.47 -8.37 2.36
CA ALA A 128 -17.04 -8.33 2.69
C ALA A 128 -16.30 -7.28 1.86
N ALA A 129 -16.58 -7.19 0.56
CA ALA A 129 -16.00 -6.18 -0.32
C ALA A 129 -16.39 -4.76 0.10
N ALA A 130 -17.67 -4.50 0.42
CA ALA A 130 -18.12 -3.18 0.85
C ALA A 130 -17.44 -2.71 2.15
N ILE A 131 -17.28 -3.61 3.13
CA ILE A 131 -16.58 -3.31 4.39
C ILE A 131 -15.09 -3.03 4.12
N ALA A 132 -14.44 -3.92 3.37
CA ALA A 132 -13.02 -3.77 3.00
C ALA A 132 -12.76 -2.44 2.27
N LEU A 133 -13.63 -2.08 1.33
CA LEU A 133 -13.58 -0.79 0.63
C LEU A 133 -13.75 0.38 1.58
N GLY A 134 -14.77 0.37 2.44
CA GLY A 134 -15.02 1.44 3.40
C GLY A 134 -13.83 1.67 4.33
N VAL A 135 -13.30 0.60 4.94
CA VAL A 135 -12.12 0.66 5.82
C VAL A 135 -10.90 1.20 5.06
N THR A 136 -10.63 0.67 3.86
CA THR A 136 -9.49 1.10 3.04
C THR A 136 -9.58 2.58 2.69
N LEU A 137 -10.73 3.04 2.20
CA LEU A 137 -10.93 4.43 1.82
C LEU A 137 -10.83 5.41 3.00
N VAL A 138 -11.37 5.05 4.17
CA VAL A 138 -11.25 5.88 5.37
C VAL A 138 -9.79 6.03 5.79
N LEU A 139 -9.04 4.93 5.85
CA LEU A 139 -7.62 4.97 6.24
C LEU A 139 -6.75 5.72 5.21
N MET A 140 -7.03 5.55 3.92
CA MET A 140 -6.40 6.38 2.87
C MET A 140 -6.71 7.86 3.08
N GLY A 141 -7.96 8.19 3.44
CA GLY A 141 -8.38 9.55 3.79
C GLY A 141 -7.63 10.11 5.01
N VAL A 142 -7.45 9.31 6.06
CA VAL A 142 -6.67 9.67 7.25
C VAL A 142 -5.21 9.97 6.87
N LEU A 143 -4.57 9.10 6.09
CA LEU A 143 -3.21 9.32 5.61
C LEU A 143 -3.11 10.61 4.78
N ARG A 144 -4.03 10.81 3.83
CA ARG A 144 -4.08 12.01 2.98
C ARG A 144 -4.28 13.27 3.80
N LEU A 145 -5.12 13.22 4.84
CA LEU A 145 -5.36 14.34 5.75
C LEU A 145 -4.07 14.74 6.46
N GLY A 146 -3.40 13.79 7.12
CA GLY A 146 -2.19 14.08 7.89
C GLY A 146 -0.99 14.45 7.02
N ALA A 147 -0.79 13.75 5.90
CA ALA A 147 0.39 13.92 5.04
C ALA A 147 0.24 14.98 3.93
N SER A 148 -0.91 15.65 3.82
CA SER A 148 -1.22 16.58 2.70
C SER A 148 -0.16 17.62 2.36
N LYS A 149 0.55 18.19 3.36
CA LYS A 149 1.62 19.18 3.16
C LYS A 149 3.01 18.55 2.91
N ALA A 150 3.18 17.26 3.17
CA ALA A 150 4.47 16.55 3.12
C ALA A 150 4.62 15.58 1.93
N LEU A 151 3.49 15.09 1.37
CA LEU A 151 3.49 14.18 0.24
C LEU A 151 4.29 14.76 -0.94
N GLY A 152 5.35 14.05 -1.33
CA GLY A 152 6.27 14.42 -2.41
C GLY A 152 7.26 15.54 -2.10
N HIS A 153 7.26 16.09 -0.88
CA HIS A 153 8.20 17.13 -0.44
C HIS A 153 9.18 16.63 0.63
N ARG A 154 8.80 15.57 1.35
CA ARG A 154 9.65 14.89 2.33
C ARG A 154 10.21 13.60 1.74
N ALA A 155 11.46 13.28 2.06
CA ALA A 155 12.15 12.12 1.51
C ALA A 155 11.39 10.80 1.71
N ASN A 156 10.87 10.55 2.92
CA ASN A 156 10.17 9.30 3.27
C ASN A 156 8.64 9.33 3.04
N LEU A 157 8.13 10.41 2.43
CA LEU A 157 6.74 10.52 2.00
C LEU A 157 6.68 10.79 0.49
N HIS A 158 7.65 10.23 -0.22
CA HIS A 158 7.74 10.33 -1.66
C HIS A 158 6.68 9.43 -2.32
N TRP A 159 6.17 9.83 -3.49
CA TRP A 159 5.07 9.13 -4.16
C TRP A 159 5.42 7.69 -4.57
N ALA A 160 6.71 7.38 -4.68
CA ALA A 160 7.23 6.07 -5.04
C ALA A 160 7.55 5.19 -3.81
N ASP A 161 7.51 5.76 -2.61
CA ASP A 161 7.81 5.01 -1.40
C ASP A 161 6.77 3.93 -1.16
N ARG A 162 7.23 2.80 -0.62
CA ARG A 162 6.33 1.70 -0.25
C ARG A 162 5.35 2.19 0.82
N GLY A 163 4.10 1.78 0.67
CA GLY A 163 3.01 2.21 1.53
C GLY A 163 2.40 3.51 1.06
N VAL A 164 3.22 4.52 0.76
CA VAL A 164 2.75 5.80 0.21
C VAL A 164 2.19 5.60 -1.18
N TYR A 165 2.90 4.89 -2.06
CA TYR A 165 2.44 4.56 -3.39
C TYR A 165 1.07 3.86 -3.35
N GLU A 166 0.95 2.80 -2.58
CA GLU A 166 -0.27 2.01 -2.48
C GLU A 166 -1.43 2.83 -1.93
N ALA A 167 -1.21 3.52 -0.80
CA ALA A 167 -2.25 4.22 -0.05
C ALA A 167 -2.67 5.57 -0.66
N THR A 168 -1.90 6.12 -1.61
CA THR A 168 -2.26 7.37 -2.28
C THR A 168 -3.00 7.14 -3.59
N GLY A 169 -3.11 5.92 -4.11
CA GLY A 169 -3.81 5.65 -5.37
C GLY A 169 -4.84 4.52 -5.29
N PRO A 170 -5.46 4.14 -6.41
CA PRO A 170 -6.44 3.06 -6.47
C PRO A 170 -5.85 1.66 -6.22
N THR A 171 -4.53 1.49 -6.26
CA THR A 171 -3.90 0.17 -6.09
C THR A 171 -4.24 -0.50 -4.77
N LEU A 172 -4.22 0.23 -3.64
CA LEU A 172 -4.53 -0.38 -2.34
C LEU A 172 -5.96 -0.92 -2.29
N VAL A 173 -6.90 -0.19 -2.89
CA VAL A 173 -8.29 -0.63 -3.05
C VAL A 173 -8.36 -1.92 -3.87
N ALA A 174 -7.63 -2.01 -4.97
CA ALA A 174 -7.60 -3.22 -5.80
C ALA A 174 -6.98 -4.41 -5.06
N TYR A 175 -5.91 -4.22 -4.28
CA TYR A 175 -5.35 -5.26 -3.42
C TYR A 175 -6.35 -5.75 -2.36
N SER A 176 -7.06 -4.83 -1.70
CA SER A 176 -8.08 -5.19 -0.71
C SER A 176 -9.22 -6.00 -1.34
N LEU A 177 -9.69 -5.63 -2.53
CA LEU A 177 -10.70 -6.39 -3.27
C LEU A 177 -10.20 -7.76 -3.70
N PHE A 178 -8.96 -7.84 -4.21
CA PHE A 178 -8.33 -9.10 -4.55
C PHE A 178 -8.24 -10.04 -3.33
N ALA A 179 -7.79 -9.52 -2.18
CA ALA A 179 -7.69 -10.28 -0.95
C ALA A 179 -9.05 -10.82 -0.48
N VAL A 180 -10.13 -10.04 -0.64
CA VAL A 180 -11.50 -10.49 -0.34
C VAL A 180 -11.92 -11.64 -1.27
N ALA A 181 -11.71 -11.49 -2.57
CA ALA A 181 -12.04 -12.52 -3.56
C ALA A 181 -11.24 -13.81 -3.31
N LEU A 182 -9.94 -13.67 -3.06
CA LEU A 182 -9.03 -14.78 -2.81
C LEU A 182 -9.37 -15.51 -1.52
N GLY A 183 -9.60 -14.78 -0.42
CA GLY A 183 -10.00 -15.36 0.86
C GLY A 183 -11.32 -16.11 0.77
N THR A 184 -12.26 -15.57 0.00
CA THR A 184 -13.53 -16.25 -0.31
C THR A 184 -13.30 -17.58 -1.04
N LEU A 185 -12.47 -17.59 -2.09
CA LEU A 185 -12.16 -18.80 -2.85
C LEU A 185 -11.44 -19.84 -1.99
N ILE A 186 -10.39 -19.43 -1.27
CA ILE A 186 -9.60 -20.31 -0.42
C ILE A 186 -10.46 -20.87 0.71
N GLY A 187 -11.22 -20.03 1.41
CA GLY A 187 -12.15 -20.46 2.45
C GLY A 187 -13.15 -21.50 1.92
N PHE A 188 -13.62 -21.30 0.69
CA PHE A 188 -14.52 -22.25 0.04
C PHE A 188 -13.86 -23.59 -0.30
N VAL A 189 -12.61 -23.58 -0.76
CA VAL A 189 -11.87 -24.79 -1.16
C VAL A 189 -11.38 -25.57 0.05
N VAL A 190 -10.77 -24.88 1.02
CA VAL A 190 -10.07 -25.46 2.18
C VAL A 190 -11.04 -25.91 3.27
N ARG A 191 -12.17 -25.21 3.46
CA ARG A 191 -13.24 -25.55 4.43
C ARG A 191 -12.80 -25.64 5.91
N ARG A 192 -11.58 -25.23 6.22
CA ARG A 192 -11.06 -25.11 7.59
C ARG A 192 -10.57 -23.70 7.81
N THR A 193 -10.97 -23.10 8.92
CA THR A 193 -10.75 -21.68 9.19
C THR A 193 -9.26 -21.35 9.25
N LEU A 194 -8.49 -21.97 10.14
CA LEU A 194 -7.08 -21.63 10.35
C LEU A 194 -6.20 -21.81 9.09
N PRO A 195 -6.26 -22.95 8.36
CA PRO A 195 -5.48 -23.10 7.14
C PRO A 195 -5.91 -22.12 6.03
N ALA A 196 -7.20 -21.78 5.94
CA ALA A 196 -7.67 -20.79 4.97
C ALA A 196 -7.15 -19.38 5.27
N MET A 197 -7.11 -18.97 6.54
CA MET A 197 -6.55 -17.69 6.96
C MET A 197 -5.07 -17.59 6.56
N ALA A 198 -4.28 -18.61 6.91
CA ALA A 198 -2.84 -18.66 6.64
C ALA A 198 -2.56 -18.62 5.12
N ALA A 199 -3.25 -19.46 4.33
CA ALA A 199 -3.08 -19.50 2.89
C ALA A 199 -3.49 -18.17 2.22
N THR A 200 -4.58 -17.54 2.67
CA THR A 200 -5.02 -16.26 2.12
C THR A 200 -4.02 -15.14 2.41
N GLY A 201 -3.56 -15.04 3.66
CA GLY A 201 -2.56 -14.05 4.06
C GLY A 201 -1.25 -14.23 3.28
N LEU A 202 -0.75 -15.47 3.19
CA LEU A 202 0.47 -15.80 2.47
C LEU A 202 0.39 -15.44 0.99
N VAL A 203 -0.64 -15.88 0.27
CA VAL A 203 -0.78 -15.61 -1.17
C VAL A 203 -0.99 -14.12 -1.44
N THR A 204 -1.76 -13.41 -0.60
CA THR A 204 -1.93 -11.96 -0.73
C THR A 204 -0.61 -11.22 -0.47
N GLY A 205 0.16 -11.63 0.55
CA GLY A 205 1.47 -11.06 0.86
C GLY A 205 2.50 -11.32 -0.23
N LEU A 206 2.52 -12.52 -0.80
CA LEU A 206 3.39 -12.87 -1.94
C LEU A 206 3.04 -12.04 -3.18
N LEU A 207 1.75 -11.79 -3.44
CA LEU A 207 1.33 -10.93 -4.54
C LEU A 207 1.81 -9.48 -4.33
N LEU A 208 1.61 -8.92 -3.13
CA LEU A 208 2.10 -7.58 -2.77
C LEU A 208 3.63 -7.48 -2.93
N TRP A 209 4.36 -8.47 -2.42
CA TRP A 209 5.82 -8.54 -2.56
C TRP A 209 6.24 -8.62 -4.03
N GLY A 210 5.63 -9.51 -4.81
CA GLY A 210 5.95 -9.69 -6.23
C GLY A 210 5.70 -8.42 -7.04
N MET A 211 4.51 -7.82 -6.91
CA MET A 211 4.16 -6.58 -7.60
C MET A 211 5.03 -5.41 -7.14
N GLY A 212 5.38 -5.31 -5.85
CA GLY A 212 6.29 -4.29 -5.35
C GLY A 212 7.70 -4.36 -5.95
N ASN A 213 8.14 -5.54 -6.41
CA ASN A 213 9.42 -5.72 -7.10
C ASN A 213 9.34 -5.52 -8.62
N VAL A 214 8.15 -5.71 -9.22
CA VAL A 214 7.96 -5.65 -10.67
C VAL A 214 7.39 -4.32 -11.16
N ARG A 215 6.67 -3.55 -10.31
CA ARG A 215 5.92 -2.36 -10.74
C ARG A 215 6.74 -1.32 -11.49
N TRP A 216 7.99 -1.11 -11.10
CA TRP A 216 8.87 -0.13 -11.73
C TRP A 216 9.36 -0.57 -13.11
N ARG A 217 9.08 -1.82 -13.52
CA ARG A 217 9.31 -2.35 -14.87
C ARG A 217 8.09 -2.21 -15.79
N LEU A 218 6.94 -1.77 -15.27
CA LEU A 218 5.70 -1.59 -16.06
C LEU A 218 5.78 -0.39 -17.00
N ALA A 219 6.64 0.58 -16.70
CA ALA A 219 6.90 1.74 -17.54
C ALA A 219 8.40 1.84 -17.83
N PRO A 220 8.81 2.27 -19.04
CA PRO A 220 10.22 2.45 -19.36
C PRO A 220 10.81 3.58 -18.51
N VAL A 221 12.02 3.34 -17.99
CA VAL A 221 12.77 4.34 -17.22
C VAL A 221 13.26 5.46 -18.15
N ARG A 222 13.31 6.70 -17.66
CA ARG A 222 13.90 7.82 -18.38
C ARG A 222 15.37 7.95 -18.00
N THR A 223 16.22 8.33 -18.94
CA THR A 223 17.64 8.56 -18.69
C THR A 223 17.98 10.01 -18.95
N ALA A 224 18.51 10.69 -17.94
CA ALA A 224 19.20 11.97 -18.10
C ALA A 224 20.70 11.73 -18.05
N THR A 225 21.44 12.49 -18.85
CA THR A 225 22.91 12.45 -18.89
C THR A 225 23.45 13.86 -19.00
N GLY A 226 24.62 14.10 -18.43
CA GLY A 226 25.30 15.38 -18.55
C GLY A 226 26.81 15.23 -18.37
N PRO A 227 27.59 16.27 -18.69
CA PRO A 227 29.02 16.29 -18.44
C PRO A 227 29.30 16.37 -16.94
N VAL A 228 30.38 15.73 -16.48
CA VAL A 228 30.89 15.90 -15.11
C VAL A 228 31.78 17.14 -15.08
N SER A 229 31.60 17.99 -14.07
CA SER A 229 32.48 19.14 -13.82
C SER A 229 32.93 19.19 -12.37
N ALA A 230 33.94 20.02 -12.07
CA ALA A 230 34.50 20.19 -10.73
C ALA A 230 33.43 20.63 -9.69
N ASP A 231 32.43 21.38 -10.16
CA ASP A 231 31.31 21.92 -9.37
C ASP A 231 30.08 21.00 -9.38
N HIS A 232 29.91 20.15 -10.41
CA HIS A 232 28.74 19.27 -10.59
C HIS A 232 29.19 17.83 -10.84
N SER A 233 29.46 17.11 -9.75
CA SER A 233 29.80 15.67 -9.78
C SER A 233 28.57 14.76 -9.68
N PHE A 234 27.38 15.31 -9.48
CA PHE A 234 26.14 14.55 -9.34
C PHE A 234 25.09 15.04 -10.35
N PRO A 235 24.16 14.16 -10.75
CA PRO A 235 23.03 14.55 -11.57
C PRO A 235 22.27 15.69 -10.90
N ASP A 236 22.10 16.80 -11.61
CA ASP A 236 21.36 17.98 -11.15
C ASP A 236 20.29 18.41 -12.16
N GLN A 237 20.42 17.98 -13.41
CA GLN A 237 19.50 18.24 -14.50
C GLN A 237 18.46 17.12 -14.67
N TYR A 238 17.62 16.91 -13.66
CA TYR A 238 16.42 16.07 -13.79
C TYR A 238 15.22 16.68 -13.05
N PRO A 239 13.97 16.38 -13.47
CA PRO A 239 12.79 16.99 -12.89
C PRO A 239 12.66 16.72 -11.38
N ALA A 240 12.27 17.74 -10.61
CA ALA A 240 12.01 17.60 -9.18
C ALA A 240 10.90 16.57 -8.89
N GLY A 241 11.05 15.83 -7.77
CA GLY A 241 10.13 14.76 -7.40
C GLY A 241 10.21 13.53 -8.32
N SER A 242 11.34 13.33 -8.98
CA SER A 242 11.62 12.10 -9.72
C SER A 242 12.04 10.98 -8.77
N PHE A 243 11.62 9.76 -9.08
CA PHE A 243 12.07 8.56 -8.38
C PHE A 243 13.33 8.01 -9.05
N SER A 244 14.46 8.06 -8.35
CA SER A 244 15.73 7.52 -8.85
C SER A 244 15.70 5.98 -8.84
N MET A 245 16.10 5.38 -9.96
CA MET A 245 16.22 3.93 -10.12
C MET A 245 17.68 3.49 -10.11
N ASP A 246 18.51 4.21 -10.85
CA ASP A 246 19.95 3.99 -10.94
C ASP A 246 20.65 5.30 -11.27
N GLN A 247 21.85 5.50 -10.75
CA GLN A 247 22.64 6.69 -11.00
C GLN A 247 24.12 6.35 -10.96
N GLY A 248 24.91 7.10 -11.70
CA GLY A 248 26.33 6.85 -11.80
C GLY A 248 27.04 7.75 -12.77
N VAL A 249 28.23 7.31 -13.16
CA VAL A 249 29.13 8.02 -14.06
C VAL A 249 29.33 7.26 -15.36
N THR A 250 29.79 7.97 -16.37
CA THR A 250 30.15 7.43 -17.68
C THR A 250 31.55 7.81 -18.07
N ASN A 251 32.27 6.90 -18.74
CA ASN A 251 33.61 7.17 -19.27
C ASN A 251 33.55 7.67 -20.73
N ALA A 252 34.71 8.02 -21.30
CA ALA A 252 34.84 8.42 -22.70
C ALA A 252 34.39 7.35 -23.71
N ALA A 253 34.47 6.06 -23.35
CA ALA A 253 34.01 4.95 -24.18
C ALA A 253 32.48 4.77 -24.15
N GLY A 254 31.77 5.45 -23.25
CA GLY A 254 30.32 5.34 -23.05
C GLY A 254 29.90 4.24 -22.07
N ASP A 255 30.86 3.58 -21.40
CA ASP A 255 30.57 2.62 -20.33
C ASP A 255 29.96 3.32 -19.13
N ARG A 256 29.07 2.61 -18.43
CA ARG A 256 28.34 3.12 -17.26
C ARG A 256 28.83 2.44 -15.99
N PHE A 257 29.12 3.25 -14.98
CA PHE A 257 29.49 2.78 -13.65
C PHE A 257 28.53 3.35 -12.63
N SER A 258 27.87 2.47 -11.88
CA SER A 258 26.99 2.88 -10.79
C SER A 258 27.78 3.57 -9.67
N VAL A 259 27.10 4.40 -8.87
CA VAL A 259 27.72 5.12 -7.73
C VAL A 259 28.49 4.19 -6.76
N GLY A 260 28.07 2.93 -6.63
CA GLY A 260 28.76 1.95 -5.80
C GLY A 260 30.06 1.38 -6.38
N GLN A 261 30.34 1.63 -7.67
CA GLN A 261 31.51 1.11 -8.39
C GLN A 261 32.57 2.18 -8.61
N CYS A 262 32.15 3.42 -8.86
CA CYS A 262 33.03 4.51 -9.26
C CYS A 262 32.36 5.85 -8.97
N LEU A 263 33.12 6.76 -8.36
CA LEU A 263 32.72 8.14 -8.08
C LEU A 263 33.66 9.11 -8.81
N PRO A 264 33.15 10.26 -9.29
CA PRO A 264 33.99 11.29 -9.94
C PRO A 264 35.13 11.80 -9.05
N LYS A 265 34.89 11.88 -7.73
CA LYS A 265 35.90 12.20 -6.73
C LYS A 265 36.25 10.90 -6.00
N PRO A 266 37.50 10.40 -6.10
CA PRO A 266 37.91 9.16 -5.46
C PRO A 266 37.65 9.20 -3.96
N GLN A 267 36.91 8.21 -3.46
CA GLN A 267 36.76 7.95 -2.04
C GLN A 267 37.28 6.54 -1.71
N PRO A 268 37.80 6.29 -0.50
CA PRO A 268 38.22 4.96 -0.09
C PRO A 268 37.09 3.94 -0.28
N GLY A 269 37.32 2.93 -1.12
CA GLY A 269 36.33 1.87 -1.43
C GLY A 269 35.39 2.14 -2.61
N PHE A 270 35.43 3.33 -3.22
CA PHE A 270 34.58 3.72 -4.37
C PHE A 270 35.40 4.37 -5.51
N SER A 271 36.65 3.95 -5.65
CA SER A 271 37.57 4.48 -6.63
C SER A 271 37.28 3.89 -8.01
N CYS A 272 37.23 4.74 -9.03
CA CYS A 272 37.17 4.28 -10.41
C CYS A 272 38.45 3.50 -10.76
N PRO A 273 38.40 2.55 -11.70
CA PRO A 273 39.61 1.92 -12.22
C PRO A 273 40.59 2.98 -12.74
N ASP A 274 41.90 2.78 -12.52
CA ASP A 274 42.94 3.80 -12.76
C ASP A 274 42.96 4.36 -14.20
N ASP A 275 42.52 3.56 -15.17
CA ASP A 275 42.48 3.91 -16.59
C ASP A 275 41.15 4.57 -17.04
N THR A 276 40.22 4.81 -16.10
CA THR A 276 38.87 5.28 -16.42
C THR A 276 38.76 6.80 -16.31
N GLU A 277 38.81 7.48 -17.45
CA GLU A 277 38.48 8.90 -17.52
C GLU A 277 36.96 9.11 -17.46
N VAL A 278 36.48 9.65 -16.34
CA VAL A 278 35.07 10.01 -16.15
C VAL A 278 34.75 11.28 -16.93
N THR A 279 33.89 11.18 -17.94
CA THR A 279 33.50 12.30 -18.81
C THR A 279 32.09 12.81 -18.54
N GLY A 280 31.23 11.97 -17.95
CA GLY A 280 29.82 12.29 -17.78
C GLY A 280 29.16 11.56 -16.62
N TRP A 281 27.90 11.91 -16.38
CA TRP A 281 27.02 11.27 -15.42
C TRP A 281 25.77 10.77 -16.11
N TYR A 282 25.12 9.79 -15.50
CA TYR A 282 23.79 9.34 -15.91
C TYR A 282 22.87 9.19 -14.69
N MET A 283 21.59 9.43 -14.92
CA MET A 283 20.51 9.25 -13.96
C MET A 283 19.36 8.55 -14.66
N GLN A 284 19.02 7.36 -14.18
CA GLN A 284 17.82 6.62 -14.55
C GLN A 284 16.72 6.88 -13.54
N TYR A 285 15.58 7.40 -13.99
CA TYR A 285 14.51 7.83 -13.08
C TYR A 285 13.11 7.65 -13.69
N HIS A 286 12.10 7.55 -12.81
CA HIS A 286 10.70 7.76 -13.16
C HIS A 286 10.29 9.19 -12.82
N PRO A 287 9.83 10.01 -13.78
CA PRO A 287 9.21 11.29 -13.48
C PRO A 287 7.89 11.10 -12.73
N ARG A 288 7.44 12.12 -12.00
CA ARG A 288 6.18 12.10 -11.25
C ARG A 288 4.95 11.73 -12.09
N SER A 289 4.96 12.00 -13.39
CA SER A 289 3.89 11.60 -14.32
C SER A 289 3.73 10.08 -14.48
N HIS A 290 4.76 9.29 -14.16
CA HIS A 290 4.68 7.82 -14.18
C HIS A 290 3.81 7.27 -13.04
N PHE A 291 3.56 8.04 -11.97
CA PHE A 291 2.71 7.61 -10.85
C PHE A 291 1.35 7.08 -11.33
N TRP A 292 0.59 7.87 -12.10
CA TRP A 292 -0.74 7.46 -12.55
C TRP A 292 -0.70 6.30 -13.54
N HIS A 293 0.33 6.24 -14.38
CA HIS A 293 0.51 5.16 -15.35
C HIS A 293 0.69 3.81 -14.63
N THR A 294 1.65 3.74 -13.70
CA THR A 294 1.91 2.50 -12.95
C THR A 294 0.74 2.15 -12.03
N GLN A 295 0.11 3.14 -11.40
CA GLN A 295 -1.09 2.96 -10.56
C GLN A 295 -2.23 2.29 -11.31
N LEU A 296 -2.57 2.80 -12.51
CA LEU A 296 -3.68 2.28 -13.29
C LEU A 296 -3.35 0.92 -13.90
N MET A 297 -2.12 0.68 -14.34
CA MET A 297 -1.69 -0.63 -14.83
C MET A 297 -1.75 -1.69 -13.73
N GLU A 298 -1.15 -1.43 -12.57
CA GLU A 298 -1.16 -2.33 -11.42
C GLU A 298 -2.60 -2.58 -10.93
N THR A 299 -3.41 -1.53 -10.84
CA THR A 299 -4.85 -1.63 -10.52
C THR A 299 -5.58 -2.51 -11.54
N GLY A 300 -5.37 -2.31 -12.83
CA GLY A 300 -6.00 -3.09 -13.90
C GLY A 300 -5.65 -4.58 -13.80
N ILE A 301 -4.37 -4.90 -13.56
CA ILE A 301 -3.91 -6.27 -13.34
C ILE A 301 -4.62 -6.89 -12.13
N LEU A 302 -4.66 -6.19 -11.00
CA LEU A 302 -5.29 -6.67 -9.76
C LEU A 302 -6.79 -6.87 -9.92
N LEU A 303 -7.49 -5.98 -10.63
CA LEU A 303 -8.92 -6.12 -10.89
C LEU A 303 -9.20 -7.30 -11.86
N ALA A 304 -8.35 -7.52 -12.87
CA ALA A 304 -8.45 -8.69 -13.74
C ALA A 304 -8.25 -10.00 -12.95
N LEU A 305 -7.24 -10.06 -12.08
CA LEU A 305 -7.02 -11.18 -11.17
C LEU A 305 -8.20 -11.39 -10.22
N THR A 306 -8.74 -10.30 -9.66
CA THR A 306 -9.94 -10.34 -8.80
C THR A 306 -11.11 -10.95 -9.54
N ALA A 307 -11.40 -10.50 -10.76
CA ALA A 307 -12.49 -11.04 -11.58
C ALA A 307 -12.29 -12.53 -11.89
N ALA A 308 -11.07 -12.96 -12.21
CA ALA A 308 -10.74 -14.36 -12.45
C ALA A 308 -10.96 -15.23 -11.20
N VAL A 309 -10.55 -14.75 -10.02
CA VAL A 309 -10.74 -15.45 -8.74
C VAL A 309 -12.22 -15.53 -8.35
N VAL A 310 -12.99 -14.44 -8.52
CA VAL A 310 -14.44 -14.45 -8.30
C VAL A 310 -15.12 -15.45 -9.24
N TYR A 311 -14.77 -15.42 -10.52
CA TYR A 311 -15.28 -16.37 -11.50
C TYR A 311 -14.96 -17.82 -11.09
N ALA A 312 -13.73 -18.09 -10.65
CA ALA A 312 -13.33 -19.41 -10.15
C ALA A 312 -14.18 -19.83 -8.93
N ALA A 313 -14.43 -18.93 -7.97
CA ALA A 313 -15.26 -19.22 -6.81
C ALA A 313 -16.69 -19.63 -7.20
N PHE A 314 -17.32 -18.90 -8.12
CA PHE A 314 -18.65 -19.24 -8.64
C PHE A 314 -18.64 -20.54 -9.47
N ARG A 315 -17.56 -20.83 -10.19
CA ARG A 315 -17.41 -22.10 -10.93
C ARG A 315 -17.29 -23.29 -9.98
N VAL A 316 -16.48 -23.18 -8.92
CA VAL A 316 -16.35 -24.22 -7.90
C VAL A 316 -17.68 -24.44 -7.17
N LEU A 317 -18.41 -23.35 -6.87
CA LEU A 317 -19.74 -23.42 -6.29
C LEU A 317 -20.72 -24.18 -7.18
N ARG A 318 -20.79 -23.85 -8.47
CA ARG A 318 -21.69 -24.50 -9.43
C ARG A 318 -21.44 -26.00 -9.53
N ARG A 319 -20.18 -26.42 -9.53
CA ARG A 319 -19.80 -27.84 -9.57
C ARG A 319 -20.17 -28.63 -8.32
N ARG A 320 -20.37 -27.95 -7.18
CA ARG A 320 -20.70 -28.58 -5.90
C ARG A 320 -22.20 -28.53 -5.58
N ALA A 321 -22.93 -27.62 -6.23
CA ALA A 321 -24.37 -27.47 -6.08
C ALA A 321 -25.17 -28.21 -7.16
N ALA A 322 -24.49 -28.73 -8.19
CA ALA A 322 -25.01 -29.68 -9.16
C ALA A 322 -24.78 -31.10 -8.63
#